data_AF-A0A959L7L9-F1
#
_entry.id   AF-A0A959L7L9-F1
#
_cell.length_a   1.000
_cell.length_b   1.000
_cell.length_c   1.000
_cell.angle_alpha   90.00
_cell.angle_beta   90.00
_cell.angle_gamma   90.00
#
_symmetry.space_group_name_H-M   'P 1'
#
loop_
_entity.id
_entity.type
_entity.pdbx_description
1 polymer ?
#
loop_
_entity_poly.entity_id
_entity_poly.type
_entity_poly.pdbx_seq_one_letter_code
_entity_poly.pdbx_strand_id
1 'polypeptide(L)'
;MAQESWNIKDPFGYEYNVGMYHGDRTGHLLIYVNGEPVIIDFSVEDSKSYSLVVGTVLYDLILKKVGLNFDYDFKRNEAYIEELQEKRKEEEEGEKVILLVAICIILAVIYIIRNIL
;
A
#
# COMPACT_ATOMS: atom_id res chain seq x y z
N MET A 1 -22.82 -5.45 -18.00
CA MET A 1 -21.62 -4.58 -17.98
C MET A 1 -21.56 -4.02 -16.58
N ALA A 2 -20.41 -4.11 -15.90
CA ALA A 2 -20.28 -3.62 -14.53
C ALA A 2 -19.24 -2.50 -14.48
N GLN A 3 -19.62 -1.41 -13.83
CA GLN A 3 -18.74 -0.30 -13.51
C GLN A 3 -18.92 0.01 -12.03
N GLU A 4 -17.83 -0.06 -11.29
CA GLU A 4 -17.80 0.17 -9.84
C GLU A 4 -16.73 1.21 -9.51
N SER A 5 -16.94 1.96 -8.44
CA SER A 5 -15.97 2.94 -7.97
C SER A 5 -15.97 3.07 -6.45
N TRP A 6 -14.77 3.21 -5.89
CA TRP A 6 -14.53 3.37 -4.47
C TRP A 6 -13.74 4.64 -4.21
N ASN A 7 -14.19 5.45 -3.26
CA ASN A 7 -13.42 6.59 -2.76
C ASN A 7 -12.73 6.17 -1.48
N ILE A 8 -11.40 6.27 -1.45
CA ILE A 8 -10.59 5.87 -0.31
C ILE A 8 -9.67 7.02 0.14
N LYS A 9 -9.32 6.99 1.42
CA LYS A 9 -8.30 7.88 2.00
C LYS A 9 -7.07 7.08 2.39
N ASP A 10 -5.91 7.60 2.04
CA ASP A 10 -4.66 7.08 2.58
C ASP A 10 -4.43 7.57 4.03
N PRO A 11 -3.43 7.02 4.74
CA PRO A 11 -3.11 7.43 6.10
C PRO A 11 -2.69 8.91 6.25
N PHE A 12 -2.32 9.58 5.17
CA PHE A 12 -1.94 10.99 5.16
C PHE A 12 -3.12 11.93 4.85
N GLY A 13 -4.30 11.36 4.57
CA GLY A 13 -5.52 12.10 4.28
C GLY A 13 -5.74 12.43 2.81
N TYR A 14 -4.88 11.95 1.90
CA TYR A 14 -5.12 12.12 0.47
C TYR A 14 -6.26 11.21 0.01
N GLU A 15 -7.13 11.76 -0.82
CA GLU A 15 -8.28 11.07 -1.39
C GLU A 15 -7.93 10.50 -2.76
N TYR A 16 -8.37 9.26 -3.00
CA TYR A 16 -8.23 8.57 -4.27
C TYR A 16 -9.56 7.98 -4.68
N ASN A 17 -9.91 8.17 -5.95
CA ASN A 17 -11.02 7.49 -6.61
C ASN A 17 -10.46 6.28 -7.36
N VAL A 18 -10.74 5.08 -6.89
CA VAL A 18 -10.40 3.85 -7.60
C VAL A 18 -11.66 3.40 -8.33
N GLY A 19 -11.56 3.17 -9.63
CA GLY A 19 -12.68 2.65 -10.40
C GLY A 19 -12.30 1.45 -11.23
N MET A 20 -13.30 0.67 -11.57
CA MET A 20 -13.16 -0.43 -12.50
C MET A 20 -14.27 -0.44 -13.54
N TYR A 21 -13.92 -0.95 -14.70
CA TYR A 21 -14.86 -1.30 -15.77
C TYR A 21 -14.61 -2.75 -16.17
N HIS A 22 -15.67 -3.55 -16.17
CA HIS A 22 -15.63 -4.92 -16.64
C HIS A 22 -16.70 -5.18 -17.70
N GLY A 23 -16.23 -5.47 -18.91
CA GLY A 23 -17.06 -5.83 -20.06
C GLY A 23 -17.66 -7.21 -19.86
N ASP A 24 -18.97 -7.28 -19.67
CA ASP A 24 -19.73 -8.54 -19.49
C ASP A 24 -19.61 -9.50 -20.67
N ARG A 25 -19.55 -8.98 -21.90
CA ARG A 25 -19.46 -9.79 -23.13
C ARG A 25 -18.04 -10.03 -23.60
N THR A 26 -17.13 -9.09 -23.34
CA THR A 26 -15.75 -9.13 -23.85
C THR A 26 -14.75 -9.62 -22.81
N GLY A 27 -15.13 -9.67 -21.53
CA GLY A 27 -14.25 -9.94 -20.40
C GLY A 27 -13.14 -8.89 -20.24
N HIS A 28 -13.25 -7.72 -20.87
CA HIS A 28 -12.20 -6.70 -20.78
C HIS A 28 -12.33 -5.98 -19.44
N LEU A 29 -11.25 -5.96 -18.68
CA LEU A 29 -11.13 -5.29 -17.40
C LEU A 29 -10.21 -4.07 -17.54
N LEU A 30 -10.67 -2.94 -17.02
CA LEU A 30 -9.89 -1.74 -16.82
C LEU A 30 -10.01 -1.35 -15.34
N ILE A 31 -8.90 -1.14 -14.67
CA ILE A 31 -8.83 -0.57 -13.33
C ILE A 31 -8.10 0.76 -13.44
N TYR A 32 -8.67 1.82 -12.88
CA TYR A 32 -8.12 3.16 -12.92
C TYR A 32 -8.11 3.80 -11.53
N VAL A 33 -7.18 4.74 -11.33
CA VAL A 33 -7.07 5.55 -10.11
C VAL A 33 -7.08 7.01 -10.52
N ASN A 34 -7.99 7.81 -9.98
CA ASN A 34 -8.20 9.22 -10.33
C ASN A 34 -8.39 9.46 -11.84
N GLY A 35 -9.01 8.49 -12.51
CA GLY A 35 -9.23 8.52 -13.96
C GLY A 35 -8.05 8.02 -14.81
N GLU A 36 -6.89 7.73 -14.21
CA GLU A 36 -5.73 7.20 -14.92
C GLU A 36 -5.73 5.66 -14.93
N PRO A 37 -5.61 5.00 -16.10
CA PRO A 37 -5.51 3.54 -16.19
C PRO A 37 -4.29 3.01 -15.44
N VAL A 38 -4.50 2.04 -14.55
CA VAL A 38 -3.43 1.36 -13.80
C VAL A 38 -3.27 -0.08 -14.25
N ILE A 39 -4.39 -0.79 -14.47
CA ILE A 39 -4.38 -2.18 -14.93
C ILE A 39 -5.36 -2.31 -16.10
N ILE A 40 -4.91 -2.98 -17.16
CA ILE A 40 -5.77 -3.38 -18.27
C ILE A 40 -5.54 -4.88 -18.48
N ASP A 41 -6.63 -5.65 -18.48
CA ASP A 41 -6.60 -7.08 -18.72
C ASP A 41 -7.73 -7.47 -19.66
N PHE A 42 -7.46 -8.43 -20.55
CA PHE A 42 -8.40 -8.86 -21.58
C PHE A 42 -8.83 -10.30 -21.30
N SER A 43 -10.09 -10.60 -21.62
CA SER A 43 -10.65 -11.95 -21.48
C SER A 43 -10.61 -12.50 -20.05
N VAL A 44 -10.97 -11.65 -19.07
CA VAL A 44 -11.20 -12.04 -17.67
C VAL A 44 -12.53 -12.76 -17.55
N GLU A 45 -12.53 -14.05 -17.86
CA GLU A 45 -13.74 -14.88 -17.89
C GLU A 45 -13.97 -15.70 -16.62
N ASP A 46 -13.04 -15.67 -15.67
CA ASP A 46 -13.12 -16.37 -14.38
C ASP A 46 -12.64 -15.48 -13.23
N SER A 47 -12.84 -15.97 -12.00
CA SER A 47 -12.43 -15.31 -10.77
C SER A 47 -10.94 -14.99 -10.79
N LYS A 48 -10.59 -13.75 -10.45
CA LYS A 48 -9.22 -13.26 -10.49
C LYS A 48 -9.02 -12.14 -9.49
N SER A 49 -7.82 -12.05 -8.94
CA SER A 49 -7.45 -10.99 -8.00
C SER A 49 -6.34 -10.14 -8.59
N TYR A 50 -6.40 -8.85 -8.30
CA TYR A 50 -5.40 -7.86 -8.68
C TYR A 50 -4.97 -7.09 -7.44
N SER A 51 -3.67 -6.91 -7.27
CA SER A 51 -3.12 -6.09 -6.20
C SER A 51 -2.55 -4.80 -6.80
N LEU A 52 -2.95 -3.66 -6.27
CA LEU A 52 -2.48 -2.35 -6.70
C LEU A 52 -2.19 -1.45 -5.50
N VAL A 53 -1.12 -0.66 -5.61
CA VAL A 53 -0.78 0.36 -4.62
C VAL A 53 -1.57 1.62 -4.93
N VAL A 54 -2.31 2.13 -3.96
CA VAL A 54 -3.02 3.41 -4.03
C VAL A 54 -2.50 4.32 -2.92
N GLY A 55 -1.90 5.43 -3.32
CA GLY A 55 -1.09 6.25 -2.42
C GLY A 55 0.09 5.45 -1.88
N THR A 56 0.05 5.12 -0.58
CA THR A 56 1.08 4.33 0.11
C THR A 56 0.59 2.96 0.58
N VAL A 57 -0.62 2.56 0.20
CA VAL A 57 -1.28 1.36 0.73
C VAL A 57 -1.58 0.39 -0.40
N LEU A 58 -1.30 -0.89 -0.17
CA LEU A 58 -1.67 -1.96 -1.09
C LEU A 58 -3.14 -2.34 -0.89
N TYR A 59 -3.87 -2.46 -2.00
CA TYR A 59 -5.25 -2.93 -2.03
C TYR A 59 -5.36 -4.12 -2.97
N ASP A 60 -6.31 -5.00 -2.67
CA ASP A 60 -6.70 -6.12 -3.51
C ASP A 60 -8.10 -5.87 -4.07
N LEU A 61 -8.21 -5.93 -5.41
CA LEU A 61 -9.48 -6.05 -6.11
C LEU A 61 -9.71 -7.52 -6.47
N ILE A 62 -10.77 -8.10 -5.93
CA ILE A 62 -11.14 -9.51 -6.13
C ILE A 62 -12.40 -9.55 -6.99
N LEU A 63 -12.28 -10.19 -8.15
CA LEU A 63 -13.38 -10.56 -9.01
C LEU A 63 -13.76 -12.01 -8.67
N LYS A 64 -14.98 -12.24 -8.21
CA LYS A 64 -15.52 -13.59 -7.93
C LYS A 64 -16.60 -13.90 -8.93
N LYS A 65 -16.42 -14.96 -9.72
CA LYS A 65 -17.46 -15.44 -10.64
C LYS A 65 -18.55 -16.15 -9.87
N VAL A 66 -19.78 -15.65 -9.99
CA VAL A 66 -20.99 -16.20 -9.37
C VAL A 66 -21.99 -16.53 -10.47
N GLY A 67 -21.94 -17.78 -10.94
CA GLY A 67 -22.72 -18.24 -12.09
C GLY A 67 -22.25 -17.56 -13.38
N LEU A 68 -23.13 -16.74 -13.97
CA LEU A 68 -22.84 -15.95 -15.17
C LEU A 68 -22.40 -14.51 -14.87
N ASN A 69 -22.43 -14.12 -13.59
CA ASN A 69 -22.11 -12.76 -13.14
C ASN A 69 -20.80 -12.76 -12.36
N PHE A 70 -20.37 -11.55 -11.99
CA PHE A 70 -19.22 -11.33 -11.13
C PHE A 70 -19.61 -10.43 -9.96
N ASP A 71 -19.09 -10.80 -8.78
CA ASP A 71 -19.06 -9.94 -7.61
C ASP A 71 -17.66 -9.31 -7.50
N TYR A 72 -17.64 -8.06 -7.06
CA TYR A 72 -16.42 -7.25 -6.94
C TYR A 72 -16.20 -6.86 -5.49
N ASP A 73 -15.01 -7.15 -4.97
CA ASP A 73 -14.63 -6.83 -3.61
C ASP A 73 -13.30 -6.09 -3.63
N PHE A 74 -13.29 -4.87 -3.08
CA PHE A 74 -12.10 -4.03 -3.02
C PHE A 74 -11.72 -3.84 -1.57
N LYS A 75 -10.60 -4.45 -1.17
CA LYS A 75 -10.17 -4.52 0.22
C LYS A 75 -8.74 -4.05 0.40
N ARG A 76 -8.46 -3.46 1.56
CA ARG A 76 -7.10 -3.14 1.98
C ARG A 76 -6.35 -4.43 2.26
N ASN A 77 -5.09 -4.49 1.84
CA ASN A 77 -4.22 -5.61 2.18
C ASN A 77 -3.59 -5.37 3.56
N GLU A 78 -4.23 -5.89 4.61
CA GLU A 78 -3.78 -5.69 5.99
C GLU A 78 -2.42 -6.31 6.27
N ALA A 79 -2.12 -7.47 5.67
CA ALA A 79 -0.82 -8.13 5.85
C ALA A 79 0.35 -7.25 5.34
N TYR A 80 0.15 -6.54 4.22
CA TYR A 80 1.13 -5.58 3.73
C TYR A 80 1.30 -4.38 4.66
N ILE A 81 0.22 -3.92 5.30
CA ILE A 81 0.31 -2.84 6.31
C ILE A 81 1.10 -3.30 7.53
N GLU A 82 0.86 -4.51 8.03
CA GLU A 82 1.60 -5.08 9.15
C GLU A 82 3.10 -5.15 8.84
N GLU A 83 3.48 -5.62 7.64
CA GLU A 83 4.88 -5.65 7.19
C GLU A 83 5.50 -4.24 7.12
N LEU A 84 4.76 -3.25 6.62
CA LEU A 84 5.22 -1.87 6.58
C LEU A 84 5.43 -1.27 7.98
N GLN A 85 4.57 -1.62 8.95
CA GLN A 85 4.69 -1.16 10.32
C GLN A 85 5.89 -1.79 11.03
N GLU A 86 6.14 -3.09 10.79
CA GLU A 86 7.30 -3.80 11.33
C GLU A 86 8.61 -3.18 10.82
N LYS A 87 8.73 -2.97 9.49
CA LYS A 87 9.90 -2.30 8.90
C LYS A 87 10.16 -0.91 9.46
N ARG A 88 9.11 -0.08 9.61
CA ARG A 88 9.24 1.25 10.23
C ARG A 88 9.74 1.18 11.65
N LYS A 89 9.27 0.20 12.43
CA LYS A 89 9.71 0.01 13.81
C LYS A 89 11.19 -0.39 13.87
N GLU A 90 11.64 -1.28 13.01
CA GLU A 90 13.06 -1.66 12.90
C GLU A 90 13.95 -0.46 12.54
N GLU A 91 13.52 0.36 11.58
CA GLU A 91 14.23 1.59 11.20
C GLU A 91 14.32 2.58 12.37
N GLU A 92 13.20 2.86 13.05
CA GLU A 92 13.18 3.74 14.22
C GLU A 92 14.06 3.24 15.38
N GLU A 93 14.09 1.92 15.60
CA GLU A 93 14.96 1.31 16.61
C GLU A 93 16.44 1.49 16.23
N GLY A 94 16.78 1.30 14.95
CA GLY A 94 18.12 1.59 14.43
C GLY A 94 18.54 3.05 14.60
N GLU A 95 17.66 4.00 14.27
CA GLU A 95 17.91 5.43 14.44
C GLU A 95 18.14 5.80 15.92
N LYS A 96 17.35 5.24 16.84
CA LYS A 96 17.52 5.45 18.29
C LYS A 96 18.86 4.93 18.78
N VAL A 97 19.32 3.77 18.30
CA VAL A 97 20.63 3.21 18.64
C VAL A 97 21.76 4.10 18.14
N ILE A 98 21.70 4.56 16.90
CA ILE A 98 22.71 5.45 16.30
C ILE A 98 22.80 6.76 17.11
N LEU A 99 21.65 7.35 17.46
CA LEU A 99 21.60 8.56 18.29
C LEU A 99 22.23 8.34 19.67
N LEU A 100 21.94 7.19 20.31
CA LEU A 100 22.48 6.86 21.62
C LEU A 100 24.01 6.68 21.57
N VAL A 101 24.53 6.00 20.56
CA VAL A 101 25.98 5.85 20.33
C VAL A 101 26.64 7.22 20.12
N ALA A 102 26.04 8.10 19.32
CA ALA A 102 26.56 9.44 19.10
C ALA A 102 26.63 10.25 20.42
N ILE A 103 25.59 10.18 21.25
CA ILE A 103 25.57 10.81 22.58
C ILE A 103 26.68 10.25 23.47
N CYS A 104 26.88 8.93 23.50
CA CYS A 104 27.94 8.31 24.29
C CYS A 104 29.35 8.78 23.85
N ILE A 105 29.59 8.90 22.55
CA ILE A 105 30.86 9.39 22.01
C ILE A 105 31.11 10.84 22.45
N ILE A 106 30.09 11.70 22.34
CA ILE A 106 30.19 13.11 22.76
C ILE A 106 30.52 13.21 24.26
N LEU A 107 29.84 12.44 25.11
CA LEU A 107 30.11 12.42 26.55
C LEU A 107 31.51 11.91 26.89
N ALA A 108 32.01 10.89 26.18
CA ALA A 108 33.36 10.39 26.35
C ALA A 108 34.42 11.45 25.99
N VAL A 109 34.22 12.17 24.88
CA VAL A 109 35.11 13.27 24.48
C VAL A 109 35.12 14.38 25.53
N ILE A 110 33.96 14.79 26.05
CA ILE A 110 33.85 15.81 27.11
C ILE A 110 34.60 15.35 28.37
N TYR A 111 34.44 14.09 28.77
CA TYR A 111 35.11 13.54 29.94
C TYR A 111 36.65 13.56 29.79
N ILE A 112 37.15 13.18 28.62
CA ILE A 112 38.59 13.19 28.32
C ILE A 112 39.14 14.61 28.38
N ILE A 113 38.48 15.58 27.76
CA ILE A 113 38.90 17.00 27.79
C ILE A 113 38.98 17.50 29.24
N ARG A 114 37.96 17.21 30.06
CA ARG A 114 37.93 17.62 31.48
C ARG A 114 39.05 17.02 32.32
N ASN A 115 39.58 15.86 31.96
CA ASN A 115 40.62 15.18 32.72
C ASN A 115 42.05 15.50 32.23
N ILE A 116 42.17 16.08 31.04
CA ILE A 116 43.45 16.51 30.45
C ILE A 116 43.72 17.99 30.73
N LEU A 117 42.68 18.84 30.73
CA LEU A 117 42.75 20.29 30.99
C LEU A 117 42.59 20.60 32.48
#